data_AF-A0A965M566-F1
#
_entry.id   AF-A0A965M566-F1
#
_cell.length_a   1.000
_cell.length_b   1.000
_cell.length_c   1.000
_cell.angle_alpha   90.00
_cell.angle_beta   90.00
_cell.angle_gamma   90.00
#
_symmetry.space_group_name_H-M   'P 1'
#
loop_
_entity.id
_entity.type
_entity.pdbx_description
1 polymer ?
#
loop_
_entity_poly.entity_id
_entity_poly.type
_entity_poly.pdbx_seq_one_letter_code
_entity_poly.pdbx_strand_id
1 'polypeptide(L)'
;MNPLFFDTLIVVGYFVVIIGIGLYSSRNQNTLQEYALGGRSIPWWAVLASILAAEISAATFLGAPGEGYELRNYTYAQLAIGTILARVLVSWIFIKPYYA
;
A
#
# COMPACT_ATOMS: atom_id res chain seq x y z
N MET A 1 8.30 8.48 -33.68
CA MET A 1 7.80 9.11 -32.43
C MET A 1 8.79 8.78 -31.32
N ASN A 2 9.16 9.76 -30.48
CA ASN A 2 10.17 9.56 -29.44
C ASN A 2 9.56 8.74 -28.27
N PRO A 3 10.17 7.62 -27.84
CA PRO A 3 9.65 6.83 -26.71
C PRO A 3 9.40 7.67 -25.44
N LEU A 4 10.24 8.68 -25.19
CA LEU A 4 10.10 9.59 -24.04
C LEU A 4 8.77 10.37 -24.02
N PHE A 5 8.18 10.62 -25.19
CA PHE A 5 6.89 11.29 -25.26
C PHE A 5 5.77 10.41 -24.67
N PHE A 6 5.77 9.12 -24.99
CA PHE A 6 4.77 8.19 -24.47
C PHE A 6 4.96 7.96 -22.97
N ASP A 7 6.20 7.82 -22.50
CA ASP A 7 6.50 7.66 -21.07
C ASP A 7 6.02 8.87 -20.27
N THR A 8 6.31 10.08 -20.76
CA THR A 8 5.87 11.33 -20.13
C THR A 8 4.34 11.41 -20.08
N LEU A 9 3.67 11.05 -21.18
CA LEU A 9 2.21 11.06 -21.26
C LEU A 9 1.58 10.12 -20.23
N ILE A 10 2.14 8.91 -20.07
CA ILE A 10 1.66 7.92 -19.09
C ILE A 10 1.83 8.45 -17.66
N VAL A 11 3.01 9.00 -17.35
CA VAL A 11 3.29 9.55 -16.00
C VAL A 11 2.37 10.72 -15.67
N VAL A 12 2.20 11.67 -16.60
CA VAL A 12 1.29 12.81 -16.41
C VAL A 12 -0.16 12.32 -16.26
N GLY A 13 -0.58 11.38 -17.11
CA GLY A 13 -1.91 10.77 -17.02
C GLY A 13 -2.18 10.10 -15.67
N TYR A 14 -1.21 9.35 -15.15
CA TYR A 14 -1.27 8.73 -13.82
C TYR A 14 -1.53 9.76 -12.70
N PHE A 15 -0.76 10.86 -12.68
CA PHE A 15 -0.96 11.91 -11.67
C PHE A 15 -2.31 12.61 -11.81
N VAL A 16 -2.74 12.91 -13.04
CA VAL A 16 -4.06 13.52 -13.29
C VAL A 16 -5.18 12.63 -12.77
N VAL A 17 -5.10 11.31 -13.01
CA VAL A 17 -6.09 10.35 -12.53
C VAL A 17 -6.11 10.31 -11.00
N ILE A 18 -4.95 10.20 -10.34
CA ILE A 18 -4.89 10.12 -8.87
C ILE A 18 -5.41 11.41 -8.22
N ILE A 19 -5.00 12.58 -8.73
CA ILE A 19 -5.49 13.86 -8.24
C ILE A 19 -7.00 13.97 -8.47
N GLY A 20 -7.49 13.55 -9.65
CA GLY A 20 -8.92 13.53 -9.97
C GLY A 20 -9.72 12.66 -9.01
N ILE A 21 -9.24 11.46 -8.69
CA ILE A 21 -9.86 10.56 -7.70
C ILE A 21 -9.90 11.23 -6.31
N GLY A 22 -8.79 11.82 -5.88
CA GLY A 22 -8.72 12.52 -4.59
C GLY A 22 -9.70 13.68 -4.49
N LEU A 23 -9.75 14.54 -5.51
CA LEU A 23 -10.69 15.66 -5.58
C LEU A 23 -12.15 15.20 -5.62
N TYR A 24 -12.45 14.13 -6.38
CA TYR A 24 -13.79 13.57 -6.44
C TYR A 24 -14.23 12.99 -5.09
N SER A 25 -13.36 12.21 -4.45
CA SER A 25 -13.63 11.58 -3.15
C SER A 25 -13.77 12.61 -2.01
N SER A 26 -13.09 13.75 -2.11
CA SER A 26 -13.18 14.84 -1.13
C SER A 26 -14.53 15.58 -1.12
N ARG A 27 -15.36 15.46 -2.18
CA ARG A 27 -16.60 16.26 -2.32
C ARG A 27 -17.72 15.87 -1.37
N ASN A 28 -17.67 14.66 -0.79
CA ASN A 28 -18.81 14.06 -0.08
C ASN A 28 -18.51 13.72 1.39
N GLN A 29 -17.49 14.35 1.98
CA GLN A 29 -17.06 14.07 3.35
C GLN A 29 -17.40 15.27 4.23
N ASN A 30 -18.59 15.23 4.85
CA ASN A 30 -19.14 16.38 5.58
C ASN A 30 -18.80 16.35 7.08
N THR A 31 -18.29 15.21 7.58
CA THR A 31 -17.91 15.04 8.98
C THR A 31 -16.52 14.42 9.11
N LEU A 32 -15.83 14.74 10.22
CA LEU A 32 -14.55 14.10 10.57
C LEU A 32 -14.68 12.58 10.69
N GLN A 33 -15.85 12.08 11.06
CA GLN A 33 -16.09 10.66 11.22
C GLN A 33 -16.20 9.93 9.87
N GLU A 34 -16.87 10.55 8.89
CA GLU A 34 -16.86 10.07 7.50
C GLU A 34 -15.45 10.11 6.90
N TYR A 35 -14.67 11.15 7.23
CA TYR A 35 -13.32 11.32 6.71
C TYR A 35 -12.29 10.38 7.34
N ALA A 36 -12.31 10.21 8.66
CA ALA A 36 -11.34 9.37 9.36
C ALA A 36 -11.70 7.88 9.34
N LEU A 37 -13.00 7.53 9.32
CA LEU A 37 -13.46 6.14 9.41
C LEU A 37 -14.11 5.61 8.12
N GLY A 38 -14.21 6.44 7.06
CA GLY A 38 -14.86 6.05 5.80
C GLY A 38 -16.32 5.62 5.98
N GLY A 39 -17.03 6.22 6.95
CA GLY A 39 -18.39 5.84 7.29
C GLY A 39 -18.55 4.42 7.85
N ARG A 40 -17.46 3.74 8.24
CA ARG A 40 -17.41 2.33 8.73
C ARG A 40 -18.01 1.31 7.75
N SER A 41 -18.12 1.67 6.48
CA SER A 41 -18.71 0.84 5.42
C SER A 41 -17.71 0.42 4.34
N ILE A 42 -16.41 0.71 4.55
CA ILE A 42 -15.34 0.29 3.63
C ILE A 42 -15.27 -1.24 3.64
N PRO A 43 -15.37 -1.90 2.47
CA PRO A 43 -15.27 -3.35 2.39
C PRO A 43 -13.86 -3.81 2.76
N TRP A 44 -13.76 -4.97 3.44
CA TRP A 44 -12.51 -5.50 3.99
C TRP A 44 -11.36 -5.60 2.97
N TRP A 45 -11.67 -5.94 1.71
CA TRP A 45 -10.66 -6.03 0.65
C TRP A 45 -10.04 -4.66 0.32
N ALA A 46 -10.81 -3.57 0.38
CA ALA A 46 -10.32 -2.22 0.16
C ALA A 46 -9.44 -1.76 1.33
N VAL A 47 -9.81 -2.15 2.56
CA VAL A 47 -8.97 -1.93 3.75
C VAL A 47 -7.62 -2.64 3.59
N LEU A 48 -7.62 -3.93 3.18
CA LEU A 48 -6.38 -4.68 2.95
C LEU A 48 -5.53 -4.05 1.83
N ALA A 49 -6.14 -3.64 0.72
CA ALA A 49 -5.43 -2.97 -0.36
C ALA A 49 -4.78 -1.66 0.11
N SER A 50 -5.47 -0.88 0.94
CA SER A 50 -4.92 0.35 1.53
C SER A 50 -3.74 0.07 2.48
N ILE A 51 -3.82 -0.99 3.29
CA ILE A 51 -2.72 -1.38 4.19
C ILE A 51 -1.48 -1.76 3.37
N LEU A 52 -1.65 -2.58 2.33
CA LEU A 52 -0.55 -2.96 1.45
C LEU A 52 0.03 -1.75 0.70
N ALA A 53 -0.82 -0.86 0.21
CA ALA A 53 -0.38 0.36 -0.46
C ALA A 53 0.44 1.28 0.47
N ALA A 54 0.08 1.37 1.75
CA ALA A 54 0.83 2.14 2.74
C ALA A 54 2.16 1.49 3.14
N GLU A 55 2.26 0.17 2.99
CA GLU A 55 3.45 -0.60 3.36
C GLU A 55 4.50 -0.64 2.24
N ILE A 56 4.06 -0.73 0.98
CA ILE A 56 4.97 -0.81 -0.17
C ILE A 56 5.68 0.54 -0.34
N SER A 57 7.01 0.48 -0.25
CA SER A 57 7.88 1.65 -0.40
C SER A 57 8.91 1.44 -1.50
N ALA A 58 9.63 2.51 -1.85
CA ALA A 58 10.77 2.44 -2.76
C ALA A 58 11.84 1.45 -2.28
N ALA A 59 12.01 1.28 -0.97
CA ALA A 59 12.94 0.31 -0.40
C ALA A 59 12.53 -1.13 -0.73
N THR A 60 11.24 -1.44 -0.70
CA THR A 60 10.75 -2.77 -1.09
C THR A 60 10.85 -2.97 -2.60
N PHE A 61 10.47 -1.96 -3.39
CA PHE A 61 10.40 -2.10 -4.85
C PHE A 61 11.79 -2.14 -5.52
N LEU A 62 12.73 -1.29 -5.09
CA LEU A 62 14.07 -1.20 -5.65
C LEU A 62 15.12 -1.91 -4.77
N GLY A 63 14.99 -1.83 -3.45
CA GLY A 63 15.96 -2.39 -2.52
C GLY A 63 15.93 -3.92 -2.47
N ALA A 64 14.76 -4.56 -2.52
CA ALA A 64 14.67 -6.02 -2.55
C ALA A 64 15.40 -6.67 -3.74
N PRO A 65 15.15 -6.26 -5.01
CA PRO A 65 15.91 -6.81 -6.13
C PRO A 65 17.37 -6.36 -6.11
N GLY A 66 17.68 -5.15 -5.60
CA GLY A 66 19.05 -4.67 -5.43
C GLY A 66 19.87 -5.56 -4.49
N GLU A 67 19.35 -5.83 -3.30
CA GLU A 67 19.96 -6.73 -2.31
C GLU A 67 20.08 -8.15 -2.86
N GLY A 68 19.02 -8.67 -3.52
CA GLY A 68 19.05 -10.00 -4.14
C GLY A 68 20.11 -10.12 -5.24
N TYR A 69 20.32 -9.06 -6.03
CA TYR A 69 21.38 -9.00 -7.03
C TYR A 69 22.77 -8.95 -6.40
N GLU A 70 22.95 -8.15 -5.35
CA GLU A 70 24.24 -7.97 -4.67
C GLU A 70 24.66 -9.20 -3.85
N LEU A 71 23.78 -9.69 -2.98
CA LEU A 71 24.06 -10.81 -2.07
C LEU A 71 23.90 -12.18 -2.73
N ARG A 72 23.23 -12.24 -3.88
CA ARG A 72 22.96 -13.47 -4.65
C ARG A 72 22.34 -14.58 -3.81
N ASN A 73 21.47 -14.23 -2.87
CA ASN A 73 20.86 -15.14 -1.92
C ASN A 73 19.39 -14.76 -1.61
N TYR A 74 18.78 -15.45 -0.65
CA TYR A 74 17.37 -15.28 -0.28
C TYR A 74 17.18 -14.48 1.03
N THR A 75 18.16 -13.71 1.47
CA THR A 75 18.10 -12.98 2.76
C THR A 75 16.86 -12.09 2.85
N TYR A 76 16.60 -11.27 1.82
CA TYR A 76 15.37 -10.47 1.77
C TYR A 76 14.09 -11.31 1.83
N ALA A 77 14.05 -12.46 1.15
CA ALA A 77 12.90 -13.36 1.16
C ALA A 77 12.67 -13.98 2.54
N GLN A 78 13.73 -14.30 3.28
CA GLN A 78 13.64 -14.78 4.66
C GLN A 78 13.04 -13.73 5.57
N LEU A 79 13.44 -12.45 5.42
CA LEU A 79 12.84 -11.34 6.15
C LEU A 79 11.36 -11.18 5.80
N ALA A 80 11.00 -11.23 4.52
CA ALA A 80 9.60 -11.15 4.07
C ALA A 80 8.73 -12.29 4.62
N ILE A 81 9.24 -13.53 4.66
CA ILE A 81 8.52 -14.65 5.28
C ILE A 81 8.38 -14.42 6.79
N GLY A 82 9.44 -13.93 7.45
CA GLY A 82 9.44 -13.60 8.87
C GLY A 82 8.37 -12.55 9.23
N THR A 83 8.20 -11.50 8.42
CA THR A 83 7.17 -10.47 8.66
C THR A 83 5.75 -11.02 8.49
N ILE A 84 5.52 -11.92 7.52
CA ILE A 84 4.23 -12.59 7.35
C ILE A 84 3.90 -13.45 8.58
N LEU A 85 4.86 -14.27 9.03
CA LEU A 85 4.68 -15.11 10.23
C LEU A 85 4.43 -14.26 11.48
N ALA A 86 5.20 -13.17 11.65
CA ALA A 86 5.01 -12.21 12.74
C ALA A 86 3.60 -11.62 12.71
N ARG A 87 3.05 -11.27 11.55
CA ARG A 87 1.67 -10.76 11.44
C ARG A 87 0.63 -11.77 11.87
N VAL A 88 0.78 -13.04 11.49
CA VAL A 88 -0.15 -14.11 11.90
C VAL A 88 -0.09 -14.29 13.42
N LEU A 89 1.11 -14.36 13.98
CA LEU A 89 1.30 -14.50 15.43
C LEU A 89 0.76 -13.30 16.21
N VAL A 90 1.11 -12.08 15.80
CA VAL A 90 0.64 -10.84 16.45
C VAL A 90 -0.88 -10.76 16.35
N SER A 91 -1.47 -11.04 15.19
CA SER A 91 -2.92 -11.06 15.02
C SER A 91 -3.57 -12.08 15.97
N TRP A 92 -3.03 -13.29 16.06
CA TRP A 92 -3.59 -14.34 16.91
C TRP A 92 -3.49 -14.02 18.41
N ILE A 93 -2.39 -13.40 18.85
CA ILE A 93 -2.12 -13.06 20.26
C ILE A 93 -2.86 -11.78 20.67
N PHE A 94 -2.81 -10.72 19.86
CA PHE A 94 -3.22 -9.36 20.24
C PHE A 94 -4.63 -8.97 19.78
N ILE A 95 -5.24 -9.65 18.80
CA ILE A 95 -6.63 -9.34 18.43
C ILE A 95 -7.58 -9.65 19.61
N LYS A 96 -7.38 -10.76 20.33
CA LYS A 96 -8.26 -11.11 21.46
C LYS A 96 -8.23 -10.06 22.59
N PRO A 97 -7.07 -9.58 23.07
CA PRO A 97 -7.03 -8.56 24.13
C PRO A 97 -7.50 -7.16 23.71
N TYR A 98 -7.36 -6.77 22.44
CA TYR A 98 -7.71 -5.42 21.99
C TYR A 98 -9.16 -5.27 21.51
N TYR A 99 -9.82 -6.38 21.18
CA TYR A 99 -11.19 -6.41 20.67
C TYR A 99 -12.17 -7.21 21.55
N ALA A 100 -11.73 -7.66 22.74
CA ALA A 100 -12.60 -8.17 23.81
C ALA A 100 -12.97 -7.04 24.77
#